data_AF-A0A8X6SX33-F1
#
_entry.id   AF-A0A8X6SX33-F1
#
_cell.length_a   1.000
_cell.length_b   1.000
_cell.length_c   1.000
_cell.angle_alpha   90.00
_cell.angle_beta   90.00
_cell.angle_gamma   90.00
#
_symmetry.space_group_name_H-M   'P 1'
#
loop_
_entity.id
_entity.type
_entity.pdbx_description
1 polymer ?
#
loop_
_entity_poly.entity_id
_entity_poly.type
_entity_poly.pdbx_seq_one_letter_code
_entity_poly.pdbx_strand_id
1 'polypeptide(L)'
;MAEVLRKCKIIIWDECIMAHKHSLEALDRTLKNIKNNTMLFGGVLLLLSGDFRQTLPVIPRATYADEINTCLKESYLWRSVSKLCLTINMRVQLQNDPLGSRFSEQLLDIGNGRIQLYEDTIYSTPRKFLQHCGYQR
;
A
#
# COMPACT_ATOMS: atom_id res chain seq x y z
N MET A 1 -11.40 -12.74 21.49
CA MET A 1 -10.70 -12.42 20.22
C MET A 1 -10.59 -13.62 19.28
N ALA A 2 -10.08 -14.77 19.72
CA ALA A 2 -9.90 -15.95 18.87
C ALA A 2 -11.21 -16.45 18.20
N GLU A 3 -12.34 -16.45 18.92
CA GLU A 3 -13.63 -16.83 18.31
C GLU A 3 -14.09 -15.91 17.17
N VAL A 4 -13.86 -14.61 17.30
CA VAL A 4 -14.18 -13.63 16.26
C VAL A 4 -13.36 -13.93 15.00
N LEU A 5 -12.05 -14.18 15.18
CA LEU A 5 -11.16 -14.53 14.07
C LEU A 5 -11.48 -15.90 13.45
N ARG A 6 -11.98 -16.87 14.23
CA ARG A 6 -12.46 -18.16 13.69
C ARG A 6 -13.67 -17.97 12.77
N LYS A 7 -14.62 -17.11 13.15
CA LYS A 7 -15.84 -16.85 12.37
C LYS A 7 -15.61 -15.85 11.22
N CYS A 8 -14.57 -15.00 11.32
CA CYS A 8 -14.23 -13.98 10.34
C CYS A 8 -14.09 -14.57 8.92
N LYS A 9 -14.65 -13.88 7.94
CA LYS A 9 -14.58 -14.26 6.50
C LYS A 9 -13.79 -13.26 5.67
N ILE A 10 -13.76 -12.00 6.11
CA ILE A 10 -13.11 -10.90 5.42
C ILE A 10 -12.37 -10.04 6.45
N ILE A 11 -11.13 -9.66 6.12
CA ILE A 11 -10.36 -8.63 6.83
C ILE A 11 -10.07 -7.52 5.84
N ILE A 12 -10.33 -6.28 6.25
CA ILE A 12 -9.96 -5.09 5.50
C ILE A 12 -8.83 -4.42 6.27
N TRP A 13 -7.69 -4.25 5.61
CA TRP A 13 -6.53 -3.58 6.17
C TRP A 13 -6.29 -2.29 5.42
N ASP A 14 -6.69 -1.19 6.05
CA ASP A 14 -6.49 0.15 5.52
C ASP A 14 -5.10 0.72 5.85
N GLU A 15 -4.58 1.53 4.92
CA GLU A 15 -3.22 2.05 4.93
C GLU A 15 -2.13 1.00 5.20
N CYS A 16 -2.30 -0.18 4.57
CA CYS A 16 -1.40 -1.32 4.75
C CYS A 16 0.05 -1.03 4.32
N ILE A 17 0.26 -0.05 3.44
CA ILE A 17 1.57 0.32 2.89
C ILE A 17 2.57 0.81 3.93
N MET A 18 2.10 1.29 5.09
CA MET A 18 2.94 1.69 6.21
C MET A 18 3.35 0.50 7.10
N ALA A 19 2.78 -0.68 6.86
CA ALA A 19 3.06 -1.86 7.64
C ALA A 19 4.32 -2.58 7.14
N HIS A 20 5.07 -3.11 8.09
CA HIS A 20 6.19 -3.99 7.82
C HIS A 20 5.70 -5.33 7.26
N LYS A 21 6.41 -5.93 6.28
CA LYS A 21 6.05 -7.21 5.66
C LYS A 21 5.78 -8.35 6.65
N HIS A 22 6.61 -8.45 7.69
CA HIS A 22 6.44 -9.41 8.77
C HIS A 22 5.08 -9.33 9.46
N SER A 23 4.41 -8.17 9.48
CA SER A 23 3.06 -8.05 10.01
C SER A 23 2.04 -8.78 9.14
N LEU A 24 2.17 -8.72 7.82
CA LEU A 24 1.35 -9.48 6.87
C LEU A 24 1.61 -11.00 7.02
N GLU A 25 2.87 -11.38 7.16
CA GLU A 25 3.28 -12.79 7.31
C GLU A 25 2.86 -13.37 8.68
N ALA A 26 2.93 -12.57 9.74
CA ALA A 26 2.40 -12.92 11.04
C ALA A 26 0.88 -13.09 11.00
N LEU A 27 0.16 -12.22 10.28
CA LEU A 27 -1.28 -12.34 10.09
C LEU A 27 -1.65 -13.65 9.39
N ASP A 28 -0.97 -14.00 8.29
CA ASP A 28 -1.16 -15.28 7.57
C ASP A 28 -0.97 -16.48 8.50
N ARG A 29 0.18 -16.56 9.19
CA ARG A 29 0.50 -17.65 10.13
C ARG A 29 -0.52 -17.75 11.27
N THR A 30 -0.94 -16.61 11.81
CA THR A 30 -1.89 -16.54 12.94
C THR A 30 -3.26 -17.05 12.52
N LEU A 31 -3.76 -16.63 11.35
CA LEU A 31 -5.08 -17.07 10.87
C LEU A 31 -5.09 -18.55 10.49
N LYS A 32 -4.02 -19.06 9.89
CA LYS A 32 -3.86 -20.49 9.62
C LYS A 32 -3.95 -21.33 10.89
N ASN A 33 -3.27 -20.89 11.95
CA ASN A 33 -3.29 -21.56 13.26
C ASN A 33 -4.69 -21.50 13.90
N ILE A 34 -5.26 -20.30 14.06
CA ILE A 34 -6.57 -20.09 14.70
C ILE A 34 -7.69 -20.88 14.00
N LYS A 35 -7.64 -20.98 12.67
CA LYS A 35 -8.65 -21.67 11.86
C LYS A 35 -8.34 -23.15 11.59
N ASN A 36 -7.16 -23.62 11.98
CA ASN A 36 -6.65 -24.95 11.61
C ASN A 36 -6.80 -25.22 10.10
N ASN A 37 -6.38 -24.26 9.28
CA ASN A 37 -6.54 -24.28 7.83
C ASN A 37 -5.25 -23.77 7.16
N THR A 38 -4.67 -24.54 6.26
CA THR A 38 -3.39 -24.23 5.60
C THR A 38 -3.51 -23.29 4.40
N MET A 39 -4.72 -22.96 3.95
CA MET A 39 -4.95 -21.95 2.92
C MET A 39 -4.42 -20.58 3.37
N LEU A 40 -4.09 -19.71 2.40
CA LEU A 40 -3.67 -18.33 2.69
C LEU A 40 -4.67 -17.65 3.63
N PHE A 41 -4.15 -17.01 4.67
CA PHE A 41 -4.90 -16.35 5.74
C PHE A 41 -5.98 -17.25 6.38
N GLY A 42 -5.77 -18.57 6.42
CA GLY A 42 -6.75 -19.53 6.94
C GLY A 42 -8.06 -19.57 6.14
N GLY A 43 -8.03 -19.17 4.86
CA GLY A 43 -9.21 -19.05 4.00
C GLY A 43 -10.04 -17.79 4.24
N VAL A 44 -9.46 -16.77 4.90
CA VAL A 44 -10.06 -15.44 5.02
C VAL A 44 -9.68 -14.59 3.81
N LEU A 45 -10.64 -13.88 3.24
CA LEU A 45 -10.36 -12.88 2.22
C LEU A 45 -9.70 -11.67 2.88
N LEU A 46 -8.48 -11.34 2.45
CA LEU A 46 -7.79 -10.14 2.88
C LEU A 46 -7.89 -9.08 1.80
N LEU A 47 -8.53 -7.95 2.11
CA LEU A 47 -8.52 -6.75 1.29
C LEU A 47 -7.49 -5.78 1.85
N LEU A 48 -6.46 -5.49 1.06
CA LEU A 48 -5.45 -4.49 1.38
C LEU A 48 -5.81 -3.18 0.67
N SER A 49 -5.93 -2.09 1.43
CA SER A 49 -6.06 -0.73 0.87
C SER A 49 -4.90 0.14 1.32
N GLY A 50 -4.60 1.13 0.50
CA GLY A 50 -3.52 2.08 0.71
C GLY A 50 -3.06 2.68 -0.61
N ASP A 51 -2.36 3.80 -0.52
CA ASP A 51 -1.81 4.49 -1.69
C ASP A 51 -0.29 4.43 -1.67
N PHE A 52 0.30 3.59 -2.52
CA PHE A 52 1.77 3.43 -2.64
C PHE A 52 2.51 4.71 -3.07
N ARG A 53 1.81 5.80 -3.38
CA ARG A 53 2.41 7.14 -3.56
C ARG A 53 2.63 7.87 -2.22
N GLN A 54 2.12 7.35 -1.11
CA GLN A 54 2.41 7.82 0.24
C GLN A 54 3.73 7.21 0.77
N THR A 55 4.14 7.59 1.98
CA THR A 55 5.42 7.22 2.58
C THR A 55 5.53 5.71 2.86
N LEU A 56 6.75 5.17 2.69
CA LEU A 56 7.13 3.82 3.11
C LEU A 56 7.01 3.62 4.64
N PRO A 57 7.07 2.36 5.11
CA PRO A 57 7.26 2.08 6.53
C PRO A 57 8.49 2.85 7.05
N VAL A 58 8.28 3.69 8.07
CA VAL A 58 9.36 4.47 8.67
C VAL A 58 10.16 3.58 9.62
N ILE A 59 11.44 3.37 9.32
CA ILE A 59 12.34 2.58 10.18
C ILE A 59 13.47 3.48 10.67
N PRO A 60 13.56 3.76 11.97
CA PRO A 60 14.62 4.61 12.51
C PRO A 60 15.99 4.06 12.16
N ARG A 61 16.85 4.91 11.57
CA ARG A 61 18.24 4.60 11.22
C ARG A 61 18.40 3.49 10.16
N ALA A 62 17.34 3.17 9.42
CA ALA A 62 17.40 2.23 8.31
C ALA A 62 18.12 2.82 7.10
N THR A 63 18.74 1.94 6.32
CA THR A 63 19.14 2.28 4.96
C THR A 63 17.94 2.20 4.02
N TYR A 64 18.06 2.81 2.85
CA TYR A 64 17.05 2.69 1.80
C TYR A 64 16.77 1.23 1.40
N ALA A 65 17.81 0.38 1.41
CA ALA A 65 17.65 -1.05 1.12
C ALA A 65 16.84 -1.77 2.20
N ASP A 66 17.03 -1.38 3.47
CA ASP A 66 16.24 -1.91 4.58
C ASP A 66 14.78 -1.50 4.43
N GLU A 67 14.50 -0.21 4.17
CA GLU A 67 13.14 0.29 3.94
C GLU A 67 12.43 -0.49 2.84
N ILE A 68 13.07 -0.69 1.68
CA ILE A 68 12.53 -1.53 0.61
C ILE A 68 12.26 -2.95 1.12
N ASN A 69 13.26 -3.59 1.74
CA ASN A 69 13.14 -4.97 2.21
C ASN A 69 12.00 -5.16 3.22
N THR A 70 11.60 -4.09 3.92
CA THR A 70 10.50 -4.13 4.87
C THR A 70 9.13 -3.87 4.26
N CYS A 71 9.07 -3.40 3.01
CA CYS A 71 7.82 -3.13 2.31
C CYS A 71 6.98 -4.40 2.13
N LEU A 72 5.65 -4.25 2.15
CA LEU A 72 4.73 -5.35 1.86
C LEU A 72 5.03 -6.09 0.55
N LYS A 73 5.53 -5.38 -0.46
CA LYS A 73 5.89 -5.95 -1.77
C LYS A 73 7.00 -7.01 -1.70
N GLU A 74 7.86 -6.92 -0.70
CA GLU A 74 8.96 -7.87 -0.47
C GLU A 74 8.52 -9.09 0.34
N SER A 75 7.24 -9.18 0.73
CA SER A 75 6.69 -10.40 1.31
C SER A 75 6.48 -11.46 0.23
N TYR A 76 6.73 -12.73 0.58
CA TYR A 76 6.37 -13.86 -0.28
C TYR A 76 4.87 -13.91 -0.59
N LEU A 77 4.03 -13.38 0.30
CA LEU A 77 2.58 -13.32 0.15
C LEU A 77 2.12 -12.33 -0.94
N TRP A 78 2.97 -11.35 -1.28
CA TRP A 78 2.62 -10.33 -2.27
C TRP A 78 2.35 -10.92 -3.66
N ARG A 79 2.99 -12.05 -3.98
CA ARG A 79 2.78 -12.79 -5.24
C ARG A 79 1.35 -13.31 -5.43
N SER A 80 0.60 -13.45 -4.34
CA SER A 80 -0.79 -13.90 -4.35
C SER A 80 -1.80 -12.75 -4.34
N VAL A 81 -1.34 -11.50 -4.32
CA VAL A 81 -2.21 -10.32 -4.28
C VAL A 81 -2.70 -9.98 -5.68
N SER A 82 -4.02 -9.90 -5.84
CA SER A 82 -4.63 -9.30 -7.02
C SER A 82 -4.72 -7.78 -6.83
N LYS A 83 -4.25 -7.02 -7.82
CA LYS A 83 -4.25 -5.55 -7.76
C LYS A 83 -5.53 -4.99 -8.35
N LEU A 84 -6.22 -4.14 -7.59
CA LEU A 84 -7.34 -3.34 -8.05
C LEU A 84 -6.97 -1.87 -7.95
N CYS A 85 -7.14 -1.12 -9.04
CA CYS A 85 -6.78 0.31 -9.08
C CYS A 85 -8.05 1.16 -9.14
N LEU A 86 -8.23 2.02 -8.15
CA LEU A 86 -9.27 3.04 -8.17
C LEU A 86 -8.77 4.25 -8.97
N THR A 87 -9.51 4.63 -10.00
CA THR A 87 -9.14 5.73 -10.93
C THR A 87 -9.92 7.01 -10.69
N ILE A 88 -11.03 6.92 -9.96
CA ILE A 88 -11.96 8.02 -9.76
C ILE A 88 -11.73 8.63 -8.38
N ASN A 89 -11.36 9.91 -8.35
CA ASN A 89 -11.29 10.69 -7.12
C ASN A 89 -12.70 11.17 -6.71
N MET A 90 -13.40 10.35 -5.93
CA MET A 90 -14.76 10.65 -5.48
C MET A 90 -14.85 11.95 -4.67
N ARG A 91 -13.80 12.34 -3.94
CA ARG A 91 -13.78 13.60 -3.16
C ARG A 91 -13.95 14.82 -4.07
N VAL A 92 -13.24 14.82 -5.20
CA VAL A 92 -13.31 15.88 -6.20
C VAL A 92 -14.62 15.80 -6.98
N GLN A 93 -15.00 14.60 -7.41
CA GLN A 93 -16.21 14.41 -8.20
C GLN A 93 -17.48 14.87 -7.47
N LEU A 94 -17.57 14.62 -6.15
CA LEU A 94 -18.72 15.02 -5.34
C LEU A 94 -18.79 16.53 -5.10
N GLN A 95 -17.65 17.23 -5.12
CA GLN A 95 -17.59 18.68 -4.91
C GLN A 95 -17.92 19.47 -6.19
N ASN A 96 -17.78 18.84 -7.36
CA ASN A 96 -17.99 19.45 -8.68
C ASN A 96 -17.26 20.80 -8.86
N ASP A 97 -16.10 20.93 -8.23
CA ASP A 97 -15.27 22.14 -8.25
C ASP A 97 -14.15 22.01 -9.31
N PRO A 98 -14.15 22.86 -10.36
CA PRO A 98 -13.10 22.87 -11.37
C PRO A 98 -11.69 23.13 -10.82
N LEU A 99 -11.55 23.91 -9.75
CA LEU A 99 -10.24 24.17 -9.13
C LEU A 99 -9.73 22.93 -8.38
N GLY A 100 -10.59 22.28 -7.60
CA GLY A 100 -10.31 20.99 -6.96
C GLY A 100 -9.90 19.90 -7.96
N SER A 101 -10.52 19.86 -9.14
CA SER A 101 -10.14 18.90 -10.20
C SER A 101 -8.72 19.14 -10.70
N ARG A 102 -8.40 20.39 -11.08
CA ARG A 102 -7.05 20.77 -11.55
C ARG A 102 -5.98 20.51 -10.49
N PHE A 103 -6.26 20.87 -9.23
CA PHE A 103 -5.31 20.63 -8.14
C PHE A 103 -5.07 19.14 -7.90
N SER A 104 -6.13 18.32 -7.99
CA SER A 104 -6.00 16.87 -7.83
C SER A 104 -5.18 16.21 -8.95
N GLU A 105 -5.33 16.69 -10.19
CA GLU A 105 -4.52 16.25 -11.33
C GLU A 105 -3.04 16.60 -11.13
N GLN A 106 -2.76 17.82 -10.65
CA GLN A 106 -1.39 18.24 -10.32
C GLN A 106 -0.77 17.36 -9.22
N LEU A 107 -1.52 17.06 -8.15
CA LEU A 107 -1.07 16.15 -7.09
C LEU A 107 -0.80 14.74 -7.62
N LEU A 108 -1.62 14.24 -8.55
CA LEU A 108 -1.39 12.96 -9.21
C LEU A 108 -0.12 12.98 -10.05
N ASP A 109 0.15 14.07 -10.78
CA ASP A 109 1.38 14.20 -11.56
C ASP A 109 2.63 14.28 -10.69
N ILE A 110 2.56 14.93 -9.52
CA ILE A 110 3.63 14.88 -8.49
C ILE A 110 3.83 13.45 -8.02
N GLY A 111 2.76 12.77 -7.58
CA GLY A 111 2.81 11.40 -7.07
C GLY A 111 3.26 10.37 -8.10
N ASN A 112 3.09 10.66 -9.39
CA ASN A 112 3.57 9.82 -10.50
C ASN A 112 4.97 10.21 -10.99
N GLY A 113 5.59 11.26 -10.43
CA GLY A 113 6.89 11.79 -10.87
C GLY A 113 6.90 12.34 -12.29
N ARG A 114 5.76 12.86 -12.77
CA ARG A 114 5.59 13.46 -14.11
C ARG A 114 5.95 14.93 -14.18
N ILE A 115 6.22 15.55 -13.04
CA ILE A 115 6.66 16.94 -12.96
C ILE A 115 8.18 17.02 -13.11
N GLN A 116 8.65 17.91 -13.98
CA GLN A 116 10.08 18.23 -14.08
C GLN A 116 10.50 18.95 -12.79
N LEU A 117 11.41 18.35 -12.06
CA LEU A 117 12.04 18.98 -10.89
C LEU A 117 13.07 19.98 -11.42
N TYR A 118 12.87 21.26 -11.14
CA TYR A 118 13.90 22.29 -11.35
C TYR A 118 14.98 22.14 -10.27
N GLU A 119 16.22 22.56 -10.55
CA GLU A 119 17.39 22.36 -9.67
C GLU A 119 17.20 22.87 -8.22
N ASP A 120 16.27 23.81 -8.00
CA ASP A 120 15.93 24.39 -6.69
C ASP A 120 14.77 23.70 -5.95
N THR A 121 14.25 22.57 -6.46
CA THR A 121 13.06 21.93 -5.86
C THR A 121 13.44 20.99 -4.72
N ILE A 122 13.05 21.34 -3.48
CA ILE A 122 13.37 20.61 -2.23
C ILE A 122 12.68 19.23 -2.13
N TYR A 123 11.63 18.99 -2.91
CA TYR A 123 10.83 17.77 -2.85
C TYR A 123 11.15 16.84 -4.02
N SER A 124 12.18 16.00 -3.87
CA SER A 124 12.40 14.88 -4.80
C SER A 124 11.80 13.60 -4.20
N THR A 125 10.71 13.11 -4.79
CA THR A 125 10.31 11.71 -4.59
C THR A 125 11.41 10.86 -5.25
N PRO A 126 12.10 9.96 -4.53
CA PRO A 126 13.22 9.22 -5.11
C PRO A 126 12.75 8.47 -6.36
N ARG A 127 13.35 8.70 -7.53
CA ARG A 127 12.94 8.00 -8.77
C ARG A 127 12.92 6.46 -8.64
N LYS A 128 13.80 5.92 -7.78
CA LYS A 128 13.84 4.48 -7.44
C LYS A 128 12.59 4.03 -6.66
N PHE A 129 12.02 4.88 -5.82
CA PHE A 129 10.76 4.62 -5.09
C PHE A 129 9.57 4.46 -6.05
N LEU A 130 9.50 5.30 -7.08
CA LEU A 130 8.47 5.22 -8.13
C LEU A 130 8.63 4.01 -9.07
N GLN A 131 9.81 3.38 -9.12
CA GLN A 131 10.08 2.21 -9.96
C GLN A 131 9.91 0.89 -9.22
N HIS A 132 10.13 0.88 -7.90
CA HIS A 132 10.05 -0.32 -7.05
C HIS A 132 8.68 -0.44 -6.36
N CYS A 133 8.19 0.68 -5.82
CA CYS A 133 6.94 0.75 -5.07
C CYS A 133 5.80 1.37 -5.91
N GLY A 134 6.10 2.26 -6.84
CA GLY A 134 5.18 2.72 -7.90
C GLY A 134 5.38 1.95 -9.20
N TYR A 135 4.36 1.96 -10.07
CA TYR A 135 4.49 1.70 -11.50
C TYR A 135 5.18 0.38 -11.95
N GLN A 136 4.55 -0.75 -11.61
CA GLN A 136 4.55 -1.90 -12.53
C GLN A 136 3.10 -2.13 -12.95
N ARG A 137 2.81 -1.77 -14.22
CA ARG A 137 1.57 -2.16 -14.91
C ARG A 137 1.40 -3.67 -14.85
#